data_AF-A0A933G137-F1
#
_entry.id   AF-A0A933G137-F1
#
_cell.length_a   1.000
_cell.length_b   1.000
_cell.length_c   1.000
_cell.angle_alpha   90.00
_cell.angle_beta   90.00
_cell.angle_gamma   90.00
#
_symmetry.space_group_name_H-M   'P 1'
#
loop_
_entity.id
_entity.type
_entity.pdbx_description
1 polymer ?
#
loop_
_entity_poly.entity_id
_entity_poly.type
_entity_poly.pdbx_seq_one_letter_code
_entity_poly.pdbx_strand_id
1 'polypeptide(L)' 'MSSTAEFESAAREAERELSQAATADDVRRIWQKHYLILGHRALGRLLLGRGAAQLIERRAEGAARD' A
#
# COMPACT_ATOMS: atom_id res chain seq x y z
N MET A 1 13.20 3.04 -7.61
CA MET A 1 11.82 2.61 -7.91
C MET A 1 11.67 1.19 -7.40
N SER A 2 10.66 0.89 -6.57
CA SER A 2 10.42 -0.51 -6.18
C SER A 2 9.92 -1.30 -7.39
N SER A 3 10.28 -2.58 -7.45
CA SER A 3 9.74 -3.51 -8.43
C SER A 3 8.22 -3.66 -8.25
N THR A 4 7.53 -4.07 -9.32
CA THR A 4 6.08 -4.40 -9.28
C THR A 4 5.81 -5.47 -8.23
N ALA A 5 6.64 -6.51 -8.15
CA ALA A 5 6.49 -7.59 -7.17
C ALA A 5 6.65 -7.08 -5.72
N GLU A 6 7.61 -6.16 -5.49
CA GLU A 6 7.79 -5.53 -4.17
C GLU A 6 6.59 -4.67 -3.79
N PHE A 7 6.03 -3.92 -4.75
CA PHE A 7 4.83 -3.13 -4.53
C PHE A 7 3.62 -4.00 -4.20
N GLU A 8 3.40 -5.09 -4.92
CA GLU A 8 2.31 -6.02 -4.67
C GLU A 8 2.38 -6.65 -3.28
N SER A 9 3.58 -7.12 -2.91
CA SER A 9 3.81 -7.69 -1.59
C SER A 9 3.55 -6.67 -0.48
N ALA A 10 4.13 -5.47 -0.60
CA ALA A 10 3.95 -4.39 0.36
C ALA A 10 2.48 -3.94 0.46
N ALA A 11 1.76 -3.87 -0.66
CA ALA A 11 0.35 -3.45 -0.66
C ALA A 11 -0.54 -4.45 0.09
N ARG A 12 -0.33 -5.76 -0.13
CA ARG A 12 -1.07 -6.82 0.56
C ARG A 12 -0.70 -6.89 2.04
N GLU A 13 0.56 -6.67 2.38
CA GLU A 13 1.02 -6.64 3.76
C GLU A 13 0.46 -5.44 4.51
N ALA A 14 0.59 -4.23 3.95
CA ALA A 14 0.05 -3.01 4.52
C ALA A 14 -1.48 -3.06 4.69
N GLU A 15 -2.22 -3.64 3.75
CA GLU A 15 -3.67 -3.86 3.89
C GLU A 15 -4.00 -4.69 5.13
N ARG A 16 -3.32 -5.84 5.31
CA ARG A 16 -3.53 -6.71 6.47
C ARG A 16 -3.17 -6.00 7.77
N GLU A 17 -2.00 -5.35 7.82
CA GLU A 17 -1.55 -4.63 9.01
C GLU A 17 -2.48 -3.47 9.38
N LEU A 18 -2.91 -2.67 8.40
CA LEU A 18 -3.84 -1.56 8.62
C LEU A 18 -5.21 -2.05 9.09
N SER A 19 -5.66 -3.22 8.64
CA SER A 19 -6.92 -3.82 9.12
C SER A 19 -6.87 -4.25 10.59
N GLN A 20 -5.67 -4.49 11.12
CA GLN A 20 -5.42 -4.89 12.50
C GLN A 20 -4.99 -3.74 13.40
N ALA A 21 -4.72 -2.56 12.83
CA ALA A 21 -4.29 -1.39 13.58
C ALA A 21 -5.41 -0.90 14.50
N ALA A 22 -5.13 -0.83 15.80
CA ALA A 22 -6.10 -0.39 16.80
C ALA A 22 -5.87 1.08 17.21
N THR A 23 -4.66 1.60 17.00
CA THR A 23 -4.25 2.93 17.44
C THR A 23 -3.66 3.77 16.32
N ALA A 24 -3.63 5.08 16.53
CA ALA A 24 -2.93 5.99 15.63
C ALA A 24 -1.42 5.70 15.55
N ASP A 25 -0.81 5.18 16.63
CA ASP A 25 0.59 4.78 16.64
C ASP A 25 0.86 3.53 15.79
N ASP A 26 -0.05 2.56 15.80
CA ASP A 26 0.03 1.40 14.89
C ASP A 26 0.03 1.87 13.44
N VAL A 27 -0.91 2.76 13.09
CA VAL A 27 -0.99 3.34 11.75
C VAL A 27 0.32 4.06 11.39
N ARG A 28 0.91 4.86 12.29
CA ARG A 28 2.19 5.54 12.04
C ARG A 28 3.33 4.57 11.81
N ARG A 29 3.42 3.48 12.58
CA ARG A 29 4.46 2.45 12.42
C ARG A 29 4.33 1.72 11.08
N ILE A 30 3.11 1.35 10.71
CA ILE A 30 2.81 0.72 9.41
C ILE A 30 3.15 1.70 8.27
N TRP A 31 2.83 2.99 8.46
CA TRP A 31 3.16 4.03 7.49
C TRP A 31 4.66 4.09 7.24
N GLN A 32 5.47 4.18 8.29
CA GLN A 32 6.93 4.25 8.18
C GLN A 32 7.52 3.01 7.50
N LYS A 33 6.98 1.82 7.83
CA LYS A 33 7.43 0.54 7.26
C LYS A 33 7.28 0.49 5.74
N HIS A 34 6.15 0.95 5.20
CA HIS A 34 5.81 0.78 3.78
C HIS A 34 5.96 2.04 2.93
N TYR A 35 6.25 3.20 3.55
CA TYR A 35 6.27 4.50 2.88
C TYR A 35 7.17 4.54 1.64
N LEU A 36 8.37 3.97 1.73
CA LEU A 36 9.34 4.01 0.63
C LEU A 36 8.91 3.17 -0.59
N ILE A 37 8.06 2.16 -0.39
CA ILE A 37 7.58 1.25 -1.44
C ILE A 37 6.24 1.73 -2.01
N LEU A 38 5.28 2.03 -1.12
CA LEU A 38 3.91 2.36 -1.50
C LEU A 38 3.67 3.86 -1.71
N GLY A 39 4.34 4.69 -0.91
CA GLY A 39 4.12 6.14 -0.88
C GLY A 39 2.80 6.56 -0.19
N HIS A 40 2.69 7.86 0.08
CA HIS A 40 1.58 8.44 0.83
C HIS A 40 0.20 8.14 0.25
N ARG A 41 0.04 8.23 -1.09
CA ARG A 41 -1.28 8.05 -1.74
C ARG A 41 -1.80 6.61 -1.67
N ALA A 42 -0.92 5.62 -1.81
CA ALA A 42 -1.35 4.22 -1.75
C ALA A 42 -1.71 3.83 -0.31
N LEU A 43 -0.91 4.24 0.67
CA LEU A 43 -1.20 4.03 2.09
C LEU A 43 -2.50 4.70 2.53
N GLY A 44 -2.75 5.95 2.10
CA GLY A 44 -4.01 6.63 2.38
C GLY A 44 -5.22 5.92 1.78
N ARG A 45 -5.08 5.34 0.58
CA ARG A 45 -6.16 4.55 -0.03
C ARG A 45 -6.44 3.27 0.75
N LEU A 46 -5.39 2.54 1.15
CA LEU A 46 -5.53 1.34 1.98
C LEU A 46 -6.23 1.64 3.31
N LEU A 47 -5.83 2.72 3.99
CA LEU A 47 -6.44 3.15 5.25
C LEU A 47 -7.93 3.49 5.08
N LEU A 48 -8.32 4.03 3.93
CA LEU A 48 -9.72 4.35 3.59
C LEU A 48 -10.50 3.15 3.02
N GLY A 49 -9.96 1.93 3.07
CA GLY A 49 -10.64 0.70 2.66
C GLY A 49 -10.60 0.41 1.16
N ARG A 50 -9.77 1.12 0.37
CA ARG A 50 -9.48 0.69 -1.01
C ARG A 50 -8.49 -0.47 -0.94
N GLY A 51 -8.95 -1.66 -1.28
CA GLY A 51 -8.15 -2.86 -1.13
C GLY A 51 -6.91 -2.93 -2.02
N ALA A 52 -5.94 -3.75 -1.61
CA ALA A 52 -4.65 -3.86 -2.28
C ALA A 52 -4.78 -4.29 -3.75
N ALA A 53 -5.72 -5.18 -4.07
CA ALA A 53 -5.95 -5.64 -5.45
C ALA A 53 -6.22 -4.49 -6.42
N GLN A 54 -7.04 -3.51 -6.03
CA GLN A 54 -7.35 -2.34 -6.88
C GLN A 54 -6.14 -1.42 -7.07
N LEU A 55 -5.24 -1.35 -6.09
CA LEU A 55 -4.00 -0.57 -6.20
C LEU A 55 -3.00 -1.24 -7.14
N ILE A 56 -2.94 -2.57 -7.10
CA ILE A 56 -2.08 -3.39 -7.95
C ILE A 56 -2.53 -3.27 -9.40
N GLU A 57 -3.81 -3.49 -9.69
CA GLU A 57 -4.39 -3.33 -11.03
C GLU A 57 -4.10 -1.95 -11.61
N ARG A 58 -4.36 -0.88 -10.83
CA ARG A 58 -4.07 0.49 -11.27
C ARG A 58 -2.60 0.75 -11.58
N ARG A 59 -1.68 0.13 -10.83
CA ARG A 59 -0.25 0.29 -11.09
C ARG A 59 0.16 -0.46 -12.35
N ALA A 60 -0.39 -1.65 -12.59
CA ALA A 60 -0.18 -2.40 -13.82
C ALA A 60 -0.73 -1.66 -15.04
N GLU A 61 -1.92 -1.05 -14.94
CA GLU A 61 -2.50 -0.20 -15.99
C GLU A 61 -1.64 1.03 -16.30
N GLY A 62 -1.07 1.67 -15.26
CA GLY A 62 -0.15 2.78 -15.43
C GLY A 62 1.12 2.35 -16.15
N ALA A 63 1.74 1.26 -15.71
CA ALA A 63 2.96 0.72 -16.31
C ALA A 63 2.76 0.22 -17.76
N ALA A 64 1.55 -0.18 -18.15
CA ALA A 64 1.24 -0.60 -19.52
C ALA A 64 1.00 0.57 -20.50
N ARG A 65 0.88 1.81 -19.98
CA ARG A 65 0.67 3.03 -20.77
C ARG A 65 1.95 3.83 -21.01
N ASP A 66 3.01 3.51 -20.28
CA ASP A 66 4.37 4.07 -20.41
C ASP A 66 5.24 3.15 -21.28
#